data_AF-A0A7S3N6U1-F1
#
_entry.id   AF-A0A7S3N6U1-F1
#
_cell.length_a   1.000
_cell.length_b   1.000
_cell.length_c   1.000
_cell.angle_alpha   90.00
_cell.angle_beta   90.00
_cell.angle_gamma   90.00
#
_symmetry.space_group_name_H-M   'P 1'
#
loop_
_entity.id
_entity.type
_entity.pdbx_description
1 polymer ?
#
loop_
_entity_poly.entity_id
_entity_poly.type
_entity_poly.pdbx_seq_one_letter_code
_entity_poly.pdbx_strand_id
1 'polypeptide(L)'
;EDDITVTVALKQIIKRFIPSSLALFVEYGILLSNIIFIGTLGESVLLSGVGLGVFTINMVVFWVDVGLCGGLDTLVSQSYGRKDYYACGVYLNAARIMIAVLFIPQTLMILNIRSFYVLLNQPPQSAELASQYAVLLLPGVFLGMQFEC
;
A
#
# COMPACT_ATOMS: atom_id res chain seq x y z
N GLU A 1 -22.02 -2.60 -37.82
CA GLU A 1 -20.61 -2.83 -37.44
C GLU A 1 -20.27 -2.25 -36.04
N ASP A 2 -21.27 -1.90 -35.22
CA ASP A 2 -21.08 -1.31 -33.87
C ASP A 2 -21.66 -2.16 -32.72
N ASP A 3 -21.86 -3.45 -32.97
CA ASP A 3 -22.44 -4.42 -32.02
C ASP A 3 -21.43 -5.53 -31.66
N ILE A 4 -20.14 -5.18 -31.59
CA ILE A 4 -19.23 -5.86 -30.65
C ILE A 4 -19.63 -5.29 -29.27
N THR A 5 -20.80 -5.79 -28.85
CA THR A 5 -21.81 -5.12 -28.04
C THR A 5 -21.27 -4.84 -26.65
N VAL A 6 -21.69 -3.71 -26.09
CA VAL A 6 -21.48 -3.31 -24.68
C VAL A 6 -21.56 -4.49 -23.69
N THR A 7 -22.42 -5.48 -23.92
CA THR A 7 -22.55 -6.73 -23.17
C THR A 7 -21.27 -7.58 -23.11
N VAL A 8 -20.52 -7.70 -24.21
CA VAL A 8 -19.25 -8.45 -24.27
C VAL A 8 -18.18 -7.71 -23.48
N ALA A 9 -18.09 -6.38 -23.64
CA ALA A 9 -17.17 -5.54 -22.88
C ALA A 9 -17.48 -5.60 -21.37
N LEU A 10 -18.75 -5.46 -20.98
CA LEU A 10 -19.20 -5.62 -19.59
C LEU A 10 -18.82 -6.98 -19.01
N LYS A 11 -19.04 -8.07 -19.77
CA LYS A 11 -18.69 -9.41 -19.32
C LYS A 11 -17.18 -9.57 -19.11
N GLN A 12 -16.35 -8.96 -19.95
CA GLN A 12 -14.89 -8.96 -19.78
C GLN A 12 -14.44 -8.13 -18.57
N ILE A 13 -15.03 -6.94 -18.39
CA ILE A 13 -14.76 -6.07 -17.23
C ILE A 13 -15.10 -6.81 -15.96
N ILE A 14 -16.32 -7.38 -15.84
CA ILE A 14 -16.76 -8.12 -14.65
C ILE A 14 -15.83 -9.31 -14.39
N LYS A 15 -15.46 -10.07 -15.42
CA LYS A 15 -14.57 -11.22 -15.30
C LYS A 15 -13.18 -10.84 -14.75
N ARG A 16 -12.67 -9.65 -15.06
CA ARG A 16 -11.38 -9.14 -14.57
C ARG A 16 -11.50 -8.41 -13.23
N PHE A 17 -12.62 -7.75 -13.00
CA PHE A 17 -12.90 -7.01 -11.77
C PHE A 17 -13.01 -7.95 -10.57
N ILE A 18 -13.78 -9.04 -10.70
CA ILE A 18 -14.01 -9.99 -9.59
C ILE A 18 -12.71 -10.45 -8.91
N PRO A 19 -11.70 -10.98 -9.63
CA PRO A 19 -10.47 -11.44 -8.97
C PRO A 19 -9.68 -10.30 -8.33
N SER A 20 -9.64 -9.12 -8.95
CA SER A 20 -8.94 -7.94 -8.42
C SER A 20 -9.63 -7.41 -7.14
N SER A 21 -10.96 -7.28 -7.14
CA SER A 21 -11.72 -6.87 -5.95
C SER A 21 -11.63 -7.88 -4.82
N LEU A 22 -11.63 -9.18 -5.14
CA LEU A 22 -11.48 -10.22 -4.13
C LEU A 22 -10.08 -10.18 -3.50
N ALA A 23 -9.03 -9.98 -4.30
CA ALA A 23 -7.67 -9.83 -3.81
C ALA A 23 -7.56 -8.65 -2.83
N LEU A 24 -8.05 -7.46 -3.22
CA LEU A 24 -8.08 -6.28 -2.35
C LEU A 24 -8.87 -6.53 -1.07
N PHE A 25 -10.03 -7.19 -1.16
CA PHE A 25 -10.83 -7.51 0.01
C PHE A 25 -10.10 -8.42 1.00
N VAL A 26 -9.40 -9.44 0.52
CA VAL A 26 -8.60 -10.35 1.35
C VAL A 26 -7.45 -9.59 2.01
N GLU A 27 -6.78 -8.72 1.26
CA GLU A 27 -5.67 -7.90 1.77
C GLU A 27 -6.10 -6.98 2.93
N TYR A 28 -7.17 -6.19 2.74
CA TYR A 28 -7.73 -5.36 3.81
C TYR A 28 -8.27 -6.21 4.97
N GLY A 29 -8.80 -7.40 4.68
CA GLY A 29 -9.26 -8.35 5.69
C GLY A 29 -8.15 -8.80 6.64
N ILE A 30 -6.94 -9.04 6.13
CA ILE A 30 -5.77 -9.40 6.95
C ILE A 30 -5.45 -8.25 7.92
N LEU A 31 -5.41 -7.01 7.44
CA LEU A 31 -5.16 -5.83 8.28
C LEU A 31 -6.22 -5.67 9.38
N LEU A 32 -7.50 -5.78 9.03
CA LEU A 32 -8.61 -5.68 9.99
C LEU A 32 -8.55 -6.78 11.05
N SER A 33 -8.24 -8.02 10.65
CA SER A 33 -8.14 -9.14 11.58
C SER A 33 -7.07 -8.92 12.66
N ASN A 34 -5.94 -8.30 12.29
CA ASN A 34 -4.86 -7.98 13.23
C ASN A 34 -5.32 -6.97 14.29
N ILE A 35 -5.98 -5.89 13.88
CA ILE A 35 -6.50 -4.86 14.80
C ILE A 35 -7.60 -5.42 15.70
N ILE A 36 -8.54 -6.21 15.14
CA ILE A 36 -9.60 -6.85 15.92
C ILE A 36 -8.99 -7.77 16.98
N PHE A 37 -8.02 -8.62 16.61
CA PHE A 37 -7.36 -9.52 17.55
C PHE A 37 -6.69 -8.75 18.70
N ILE A 38 -5.94 -7.69 18.40
CA ILE A 38 -5.32 -6.85 19.43
C ILE A 38 -6.39 -6.18 20.31
N GLY A 39 -7.51 -5.75 19.72
CA GLY A 39 -8.65 -5.21 20.47
C GLY A 39 -9.24 -6.20 21.47
N THR A 40 -9.25 -7.50 21.16
CA THR A 40 -9.76 -8.54 22.09
C THR A 40 -8.86 -8.78 23.30
N LEU A 41 -7.58 -8.39 23.25
CA LEU A 41 -6.64 -8.53 24.37
C LEU A 41 -6.94 -7.56 25.52
N GLY A 42 -7.74 -6.52 25.27
CA GLY A 42 -8.10 -5.52 26.29
C GLY A 42 -6.98 -4.55 26.68
N GLU A 43 -5.81 -4.63 26.03
CA GLU A 43 -4.67 -3.76 26.29
C GLU A 43 -4.74 -2.48 25.42
N SER A 44 -5.27 -1.40 26.00
CA SER A 44 -5.44 -0.11 25.31
C SER A 44 -4.13 0.49 24.78
N VAL A 45 -3.02 0.23 25.47
CA VAL A 45 -1.68 0.70 25.08
C VAL A 45 -1.18 -0.04 23.82
N LEU A 46 -1.38 -1.35 23.73
CA LEU A 46 -1.07 -2.12 22.52
C LEU A 46 -1.96 -1.70 21.34
N LEU A 47 -3.26 -1.54 21.58
CA LEU A 47 -4.21 -1.14 20.53
C LEU A 47 -3.87 0.25 19.96
N SER A 48 -3.59 1.22 20.83
CA SER A 48 -3.20 2.56 20.41
C SER A 48 -1.84 2.58 19.71
N GLY A 49 -0.85 1.84 20.23
CA GLY A 49 0.47 1.72 19.60
C GLY A 49 0.41 1.11 18.20
N VAL A 50 -0.25 -0.03 18.05
CA VAL A 50 -0.38 -0.70 16.74
C VAL A 50 -1.24 0.14 15.79
N GLY A 51 -2.34 0.74 16.26
CA GLY A 51 -3.15 1.63 15.44
C GLY A 51 -2.37 2.83 14.89
N LEU A 52 -1.53 3.47 15.71
CA LEU A 52 -0.63 4.54 15.27
C LEU A 52 0.44 4.02 14.29
N GLY A 53 1.00 2.83 14.53
CA GLY A 53 1.94 2.20 13.63
C GLY A 53 1.34 1.94 12.24
N VAL A 54 0.15 1.33 12.17
CA VAL A 54 -0.59 1.12 10.91
C VAL A 54 -0.89 2.45 10.21
N PHE A 55 -1.34 3.45 10.97
CA PHE A 55 -1.59 4.79 10.42
C PHE A 55 -0.32 5.41 9.80
N THR A 56 0.84 5.28 10.47
CA THR A 56 2.12 5.75 9.94
C THR A 56 2.45 5.10 8.60
N ILE A 57 2.39 3.77 8.53
CA ILE A 57 2.72 3.03 7.31
C ILE A 57 1.79 3.44 6.17
N ASN A 58 0.49 3.58 6.44
CA ASN A 58 -0.46 3.97 5.41
C ASN A 58 -0.19 5.38 4.88
N MET A 59 0.07 6.35 5.77
CA MET A 59 0.27 7.75 5.39
C MET A 59 1.62 8.01 4.73
N VAL A 60 2.69 7.40 5.25
CA VAL A 60 4.06 7.66 4.81
C VAL A 60 4.41 6.83 3.57
N VAL A 61 3.91 5.59 3.48
CA VAL A 61 4.29 4.66 2.41
C VAL A 61 3.12 4.38 1.47
N PHE A 62 2.06 3.73 1.95
CA PHE A 62 1.01 3.17 1.10
C PHE A 62 0.38 4.19 0.15
N TRP A 63 -0.13 5.31 0.67
CA TRP A 63 -0.81 6.29 -0.17
C TRP A 63 0.12 7.03 -1.14
N VAL A 64 1.39 7.20 -0.76
CA VAL A 64 2.40 7.83 -1.62
C VAL A 64 2.71 6.92 -2.80
N ASP A 65 2.95 5.64 -2.53
CA ASP A 65 3.33 4.66 -3.54
C ASP A 65 2.15 4.34 -4.47
N VAL A 66 0.93 4.18 -3.93
CA VAL A 66 -0.30 4.05 -4.74
C VAL A 66 -0.49 5.24 -5.68
N GLY A 67 -0.21 6.46 -5.21
CA GLY A 67 -0.29 7.66 -6.05
C GLY A 67 0.69 7.62 -7.22
N LEU A 68 1.92 7.16 -6.97
CA LEU A 68 2.94 6.99 -8.01
C LEU A 68 2.54 5.90 -9.01
N CYS A 69 2.14 4.72 -8.51
CA CYS A 69 1.81 3.58 -9.36
C CYS A 69 0.55 3.81 -10.17
N GLY A 70 -0.47 4.49 -9.63
CA GLY A 70 -1.65 4.89 -10.40
C GLY A 70 -1.33 5.80 -11.60
N GLY A 71 -0.30 6.65 -11.49
CA GLY A 71 0.20 7.42 -12.62
C GLY A 71 0.85 6.55 -13.70
N LEU A 72 1.61 5.53 -13.29
CA LEU A 72 2.31 4.61 -14.19
C LEU A 72 1.37 3.60 -14.84
N ASP A 73 0.34 3.13 -14.14
CA ASP A 73 -0.71 2.28 -14.68
C ASP A 73 -1.36 2.88 -15.92
N THR A 74 -1.53 4.21 -15.93
CA THR A 74 -2.04 4.94 -17.09
C THR A 74 -1.08 4.83 -18.28
N LEU A 75 0.23 5.01 -18.07
CA LEU A 75 1.24 4.91 -19.12
C LEU A 75 1.39 3.47 -19.63
N VAL A 76 1.35 2.49 -18.74
CA VAL A 76 1.40 1.05 -19.09
C VAL A 76 0.16 0.68 -19.89
N SER A 77 -1.03 1.09 -19.46
CA SER A 77 -2.30 0.82 -20.16
C SER A 77 -2.32 1.45 -21.55
N GLN A 78 -1.84 2.68 -21.68
CA GLN A 78 -1.70 3.37 -22.97
C GLN A 78 -0.72 2.65 -23.91
N SER A 79 0.42 2.22 -23.39
CA SER A 79 1.45 1.50 -24.16
C SER A 79 0.97 0.12 -24.61
N TYR A 80 0.30 -0.60 -23.70
CA TYR A 80 -0.33 -1.87 -24.01
C TYR A 80 -1.40 -1.72 -25.11
N GLY A 81 -2.21 -0.65 -25.06
CA GLY A 81 -3.20 -0.33 -26.10
C GLY A 81 -2.59 -0.09 -27.48
N ARG A 82 -1.36 0.46 -27.54
CA ARG A 82 -0.59 0.65 -28.77
C ARG A 82 0.22 -0.59 -29.18
N LYS A 83 0.11 -1.69 -28.43
CA LYS A 83 0.90 -2.93 -28.58
C LYS A 83 2.41 -2.72 -28.40
N ASP A 84 2.82 -1.66 -27.72
CA ASP A 84 4.21 -1.42 -27.35
C ASP A 84 4.52 -2.09 -26.01
N TYR A 85 4.75 -3.40 -26.06
CA TYR A 85 5.04 -4.21 -24.87
C TYR A 85 6.44 -3.95 -24.30
N TYR A 86 7.36 -3.40 -25.11
CA TYR A 86 8.67 -3.01 -24.62
C TYR A 86 8.55 -1.81 -23.67
N ALA A 87 7.78 -0.78 -24.08
CA ALA A 87 7.50 0.35 -23.21
C ALA A 87 6.79 -0.05 -21.90
N CYS A 88 5.85 -1.02 -21.94
CA CYS A 88 5.25 -1.57 -20.72
C CYS A 88 6.31 -2.07 -19.72
N GLY A 89 7.31 -2.82 -20.20
CA GLY A 89 8.41 -3.31 -19.36
C GLY A 89 9.31 -2.19 -18.85
N VAL A 90 9.56 -1.16 -19.65
CA VAL A 90 10.33 0.02 -19.23
C VAL A 90 9.61 0.77 -18.11
N TYR A 91 8.31 1.03 -18.26
CA TYR A 91 7.53 1.72 -17.22
C TYR A 91 7.44 0.92 -15.93
N LEU A 92 7.30 -0.41 -16.00
CA LEU A 92 7.33 -1.29 -14.83
C LEU A 92 8.66 -1.20 -14.08
N ASN A 93 9.80 -1.29 -14.79
CA ASN A 93 11.11 -1.18 -14.15
C ASN A 93 11.34 0.24 -13.59
N ALA A 94 10.86 1.26 -14.28
CA ALA A 94 10.91 2.63 -13.78
C ALA A 94 10.10 2.79 -12.48
N ALA A 95 8.91 2.18 -12.38
CA ALA A 95 8.09 2.16 -11.16
C ALA A 95 8.88 1.60 -9.98
N ARG A 96 9.44 0.40 -10.15
CA ARG A 96 10.22 -0.30 -9.11
C ARG A 96 11.41 0.50 -8.61
N ILE A 97 12.13 1.13 -9.53
CA ILE A 97 13.27 2.00 -9.20
C ILE A 97 12.79 3.23 -8.44
N MET A 98 11.72 3.89 -8.89
CA MET A 98 11.17 5.06 -8.20
C MET A 98 10.68 4.74 -6.79
N ILE A 99 9.98 3.62 -6.61
CA ILE A 99 9.56 3.13 -5.27
C ILE A 99 10.80 2.87 -4.40
N ALA A 100 11.84 2.21 -4.95
CA ALA A 100 13.06 1.95 -4.18
C ALA A 100 13.77 3.24 -3.75
N VAL A 101 13.75 4.28 -4.57
CA VAL A 101 14.30 5.59 -4.23
C VAL A 101 13.43 6.31 -3.20
N LEU A 102 12.11 6.29 -3.33
CA LEU A 102 11.17 6.88 -2.36
C LEU A 102 11.19 6.17 -1.01
N PHE A 103 11.51 4.88 -1.00
CA PHE A 103 11.61 4.10 0.23
C PHE A 103 12.73 4.58 1.17
N ILE A 104 13.76 5.24 0.64
CA ILE A 104 14.87 5.80 1.43
C ILE A 104 14.37 6.91 2.37
N PRO A 105 13.78 8.03 1.90
CA PRO A 105 13.23 9.06 2.78
C PRO A 105 12.07 8.55 3.63
N GLN A 106 11.23 7.62 3.13
CA GLN A 106 10.16 7.00 3.92
C GLN A 106 10.72 6.25 5.14
N THR A 107 11.78 5.47 4.96
CA THR A 107 12.47 4.76 6.05
C THR A 107 13.04 5.73 7.07
N LEU A 108 13.69 6.82 6.62
CA LEU A 108 14.22 7.84 7.53
C LEU A 108 13.13 8.52 8.37
N MET A 109 11.96 8.77 7.78
CA MET A 109 10.80 9.29 8.51
C MET A 109 10.29 8.29 9.55
N ILE A 110 10.15 7.02 9.17
CA ILE A 110 9.66 5.95 10.05
C ILE A 110 10.62 5.71 11.23
N LEU A 111 11.93 5.71 11.01
CA LEU A 111 12.93 5.56 12.07
C LEU A 111 12.85 6.69 13.12
N ASN A 112 12.33 7.86 12.75
CA ASN A 112 12.18 9.02 13.63
C ASN A 112 10.72 9.25 14.10
N ILE A 113 9.78 8.34 13.78
CA ILE A 113 8.35 8.55 14.04
C ILE A 113 8.02 8.66 15.52
N ARG A 114 8.78 7.99 16.39
CA ARG A 114 8.64 8.10 17.85
C ARG A 114 8.71 9.55 18.32
N SER A 115 9.71 10.28 17.87
CA SER A 115 9.93 11.69 18.26
C SER A 115 8.78 12.56 17.81
N PHE A 116 8.24 12.29 16.61
CA PHE A 116 7.05 12.97 16.09
C PHE A 116 5.83 12.72 16.98
N TYR A 117 5.62 11.48 17.43
CA TYR A 117 4.51 11.17 18.34
C TYR A 117 4.65 11.80 19.72
N VAL A 118 5.87 11.83 20.28
CA VAL A 118 6.14 12.52 21.55
C VAL A 118 5.86 14.02 21.43
N LEU A 119 6.24 14.64 20.30
CA LEU A 119 5.91 16.04 20.00
C LEU A 119 4.40 16.30 19.93
N LEU A 120 3.63 15.33 19.43
CA LEU A 120 2.17 15.37 19.39
C LEU A 120 1.51 15.03 20.75
N ASN A 121 2.29 14.95 21.83
CA ASN A 121 1.83 14.57 23.17
C ASN A 121 1.15 13.19 23.24
N GLN A 122 1.54 12.26 22.37
CA GLN A 122 1.10 10.86 22.52
C GLN A 122 1.76 10.22 23.75
N PRO A 123 1.07 9.29 24.44
CA PRO A 123 1.66 8.55 25.55
C PRO A 123 2.99 7.90 25.14
N PRO A 124 4.09 8.07 25.91
CA PRO A 124 5.40 7.56 25.51
C PRO A 124 5.44 6.06 25.24
N GLN A 125 4.63 5.27 25.94
CA GLN A 125 4.52 3.83 25.72
C GLN A 125 3.85 3.50 24.38
N SER A 126 2.75 4.18 24.03
CA SER A 126 2.08 4.01 22.73
C SER A 126 2.97 4.48 21.57
N ALA A 127 3.70 5.59 21.75
CA ALA A 127 4.64 6.12 20.76
C ALA A 127 5.81 5.15 20.49
N GLU A 128 6.33 4.50 21.54
CA GLU A 128 7.37 3.49 21.43
C GLU A 128 6.86 2.25 20.67
N LEU A 129 5.70 1.72 21.06
CA LEU A 129 5.09 0.56 20.39
C LEU A 129 4.79 0.84 18.92
N ALA A 130 4.27 2.03 18.60
CA ALA A 130 4.03 2.45 17.22
C ALA A 130 5.31 2.47 16.39
N SER A 131 6.39 3.00 16.96
CA SER A 131 7.70 3.03 16.30
C SER A 131 8.27 1.64 16.07
N GLN A 132 8.20 0.77 17.08
CA GLN A 132 8.67 -0.62 16.95
C GLN A 132 7.88 -1.38 15.89
N TYR A 133 6.56 -1.26 15.92
CA TYR A 133 5.67 -1.87 14.93
C TYR A 133 5.98 -1.40 13.50
N ALA A 134 6.13 -0.08 13.30
CA ALA A 134 6.42 0.48 11.99
C ALA A 134 7.79 0.04 11.46
N VAL A 135 8.82 0.01 12.31
CA VAL A 135 10.17 -0.44 11.91
C VAL A 135 10.21 -1.93 11.58
N LEU A 136 9.50 -2.77 12.34
CA LEU A 136 9.41 -4.21 12.08
C LEU A 136 8.72 -4.52 10.74
N LEU A 137 7.77 -3.67 10.33
CA LEU A 137 7.06 -3.82 9.06
C LEU A 137 7.85 -3.36 7.82
N LEU A 138 8.92 -2.56 7.99
CA LEU A 138 9.66 -1.97 6.86
C LEU A 138 10.04 -2.98 5.76
N PRO A 139 10.63 -4.16 6.06
CA PRO A 139 11.01 -5.11 5.01
C PRO A 139 9.79 -5.67 4.27
N GLY A 140 8.71 -5.94 5.00
CA GLY A 140 7.47 -6.47 4.44
C GLY A 140 6.78 -5.45 3.53
N VAL A 141 6.72 -4.19 3.98
CA VAL A 141 6.15 -3.09 3.21
C VAL A 141 6.96 -2.83 1.94
N PHE A 142 8.30 -2.79 2.04
CA PHE A 142 9.15 -2.61 0.86
C PHE A 142 8.90 -3.68 -0.20
N LEU A 143 8.91 -4.94 0.20
CA LEU A 143 8.68 -6.05 -0.73
C LEU A 143 7.26 -6.02 -1.28
N GLY A 144 6.25 -5.76 -0.45
CA GLY A 144 4.84 -5.64 -0.86
C GLY A 144 4.65 -4.59 -1.95
N MET A 145 5.20 -3.39 -1.77
CA MET A 145 5.08 -2.29 -2.73
C MET A 145 5.73 -2.62 -4.09
N GLN A 146 6.78 -3.43 -4.11
CA GLN A 146 7.42 -3.86 -5.36
C GLN A 146 6.57 -4.85 -6.16
N PHE A 147 5.63 -5.54 -5.52
CA PHE A 147 4.67 -6.44 -6.17
C PHE A 147 3.41 -5.73 -6.67
N GLU A 148 3.01 -4.62 -6.02
CA GLU A 148 1.77 -3.91 -6.32
C GLU A 148 1.81 -3.10 -7.63
N CYS A 149 2.99 -2.76 -8.19
CA CYS A 149 3.14 -1.79 -9.28
C CYS A 149 3.47 -2.34 -10.70
#